data_AF-A0A6M3LX73-F1
#
_entry.id   AF-A0A6M3LX73-F1
#
_cell.length_a   1.000
_cell.length_b   1.000
_cell.length_c   1.000
_cell.angle_alpha   90.00
_cell.angle_beta   90.00
_cell.angle_gamma   90.00
#
_symmetry.space_group_name_H-M   'P 1'
#
loop_
_entity.id
_entity.type
_entity.pdbx_description
1 polymer ?
#
loop_
_entity_poly.entity_id
_entity_poly.type
_entity_poly.pdbx_seq_one_letter_code
_entity_poly.pdbx_strand_id
1 'polypeptide(L)'
;MILMHSYNRAKNAIYDHVGFVEDWVVYAIEDHTDMFWKEDGKNVKFAHTLEDFSSDGNYYEYEIYTQRFYDRWVYRGAELTMIIVDTHTDGNKFFAVFSNSLEVQE
;
A
#
# COMPACT_ATOMS: atom_id res chain seq x y z
N MET A 1 -27.27 7.44 2.74
CA MET A 1 -26.04 8.25 2.75
C MET A 1 -25.05 7.90 3.87
N ILE A 2 -25.46 7.28 4.98
CA ILE A 2 -24.55 6.91 6.10
C ILE A 2 -23.33 6.12 5.63
N LEU A 3 -23.51 5.12 4.76
CA LEU A 3 -22.41 4.27 4.29
C LEU A 3 -21.28 5.06 3.61
N MET A 4 -21.63 6.01 2.72
CA MET A 4 -20.62 6.81 2.00
C MET A 4 -19.90 7.79 2.94
N HIS A 5 -20.59 8.33 3.94
CA HIS A 5 -19.96 9.16 4.96
C HIS A 5 -19.00 8.35 5.84
N SER A 6 -19.36 7.13 6.22
CA SER A 6 -18.49 6.23 6.98
C SER A 6 -17.25 5.83 6.18
N TYR A 7 -17.43 5.50 4.90
CA TYR A 7 -16.33 5.20 3.98
C TYR A 7 -15.36 6.38 3.87
N ASN A 8 -15.84 7.58 3.57
CA ASN A 8 -14.98 8.76 3.45
C ASN A 8 -14.26 9.11 4.76
N ARG A 9 -14.93 8.91 5.91
CA ARG A 9 -14.29 9.10 7.21
C ARG A 9 -13.15 8.11 7.44
N ALA A 10 -13.35 6.82 7.13
CA ALA A 10 -12.32 5.80 7.25
C ALA A 10 -11.15 6.07 6.29
N LYS A 11 -11.45 6.40 5.02
CA LYS A 11 -10.46 6.78 4.01
C LYS A 11 -9.57 7.93 4.50
N ASN A 12 -10.18 9.01 4.98
CA ASN A 12 -9.44 10.16 5.48
C ASN A 12 -8.61 9.83 6.73
N ALA A 13 -9.12 8.99 7.64
CA ALA A 13 -8.36 8.57 8.81
C ALA A 13 -7.09 7.78 8.42
N ILE A 14 -7.15 6.95 7.38
CA ILE A 14 -5.97 6.25 6.83
C ILE A 14 -4.97 7.27 6.27
N TYR A 15 -5.44 8.23 5.48
CA TYR A 15 -4.58 9.27 4.90
C TYR A 15 -3.90 10.13 5.96
N ASP A 16 -4.65 10.57 6.97
CA ASP A 16 -4.12 11.33 8.10
C ASP A 16 -3.04 10.53 8.85
N HIS A 17 -3.26 9.23 9.05
CA HIS A 17 -2.34 8.35 9.77
C HIS A 17 -0.99 8.16 9.06
N VAL A 18 -1.00 8.06 7.73
CA VAL A 18 0.23 7.91 6.93
C VAL A 18 0.81 9.25 6.45
N GLY A 19 0.14 10.37 6.72
CA GLY A 19 0.54 11.70 6.28
C GLY A 19 0.44 11.87 4.76
N PHE A 20 -0.58 11.27 4.14
CA PHE A 20 -0.91 11.41 2.73
C PHE A 20 -1.93 12.52 2.52
N VAL A 21 -1.70 13.33 1.47
CA VAL A 21 -2.65 14.34 1.02
C VAL A 21 -3.05 13.96 -0.40
N GLU A 22 -4.34 13.67 -0.58
CA GLU A 22 -4.91 13.31 -1.88
C GLU A 22 -4.77 14.48 -2.87
N ASP A 23 -4.30 14.18 -4.08
CA ASP A 23 -4.26 15.11 -5.21
C ASP A 23 -5.36 14.75 -6.24
N TRP A 24 -5.40 15.43 -7.38
CA TRP A 24 -6.41 15.24 -8.42
C TRP A 24 -6.51 13.81 -8.99
N VAL A 25 -5.51 12.96 -8.76
CA VAL A 25 -5.54 11.52 -9.10
C VAL A 25 -5.83 10.68 -7.87
N VAL A 26 -6.98 10.01 -7.87
CA VAL A 26 -7.41 9.14 -6.78
C VAL A 26 -7.38 7.69 -7.21
N TYR A 27 -6.70 6.84 -6.44
CA TYR A 27 -6.69 5.39 -6.61
C TYR A 27 -7.50 4.71 -5.51
N ALA A 28 -7.98 3.48 -5.78
CA ALA A 28 -8.63 2.67 -4.76
C ALA A 28 -7.61 2.23 -3.70
N ILE A 29 -8.06 2.13 -2.45
CA ILE A 29 -7.26 1.55 -1.36
C ILE A 29 -7.40 0.03 -1.44
N GLU A 30 -6.27 -0.65 -1.34
CA GLU A 30 -6.20 -2.10 -1.19
C GLU A 30 -5.62 -2.41 0.19
N ASP A 31 -6.29 -3.29 0.93
CA ASP A 31 -5.94 -3.66 2.29
C ASP A 31 -5.07 -4.94 2.26
N HIS A 32 -3.79 -4.78 2.62
CA HIS A 32 -2.82 -5.86 2.80
C HIS A 32 -2.27 -5.87 4.23
N THR A 33 -3.06 -5.39 5.20
CA THR A 33 -2.62 -5.27 6.60
C THR A 33 -2.36 -6.62 7.28
N ASP A 34 -2.79 -7.73 6.67
CA ASP A 34 -2.56 -9.10 7.10
C ASP A 34 -1.38 -9.80 6.40
N MET A 35 -0.63 -9.10 5.53
CA MET A 35 0.44 -9.68 4.73
C MET A 35 1.83 -9.26 5.22
N PHE A 36 2.77 -10.21 5.21
CA PHE A 36 4.19 -9.93 5.36
C PHE A 36 4.69 -9.19 4.13
N TRP A 37 5.47 -8.13 4.30
CA TRP A 37 5.86 -7.28 3.19
C TRP A 37 7.25 -6.68 3.37
N LYS A 38 7.86 -6.27 2.24
CA LYS A 38 9.09 -5.47 2.19
C LYS A 38 9.15 -4.71 0.87
N GLU A 39 9.67 -3.50 0.90
CA GLU A 39 9.98 -2.72 -0.30
C GLU A 39 11.48 -2.49 -0.48
N ASP A 40 11.92 -2.32 -1.73
CA ASP A 40 13.31 -2.10 -2.11
C ASP A 40 13.54 -0.74 -2.81
N GLY A 41 12.58 0.18 -2.67
CA GLY A 41 12.54 1.46 -3.37
C GLY A 41 12.02 1.41 -4.81
N LYS A 42 11.81 0.22 -5.39
CA LYS A 42 11.23 0.03 -6.73
C LYS A 42 10.01 -0.85 -6.72
N ASN A 43 10.00 -1.90 -5.93
CA ASN A 43 8.89 -2.83 -5.81
C ASN A 43 8.51 -3.04 -4.35
N VAL A 44 7.29 -3.51 -4.14
CA VAL A 44 6.86 -4.08 -2.87
C VAL A 44 6.55 -5.55 -3.07
N LYS A 45 7.27 -6.41 -2.34
CA LYS A 45 7.04 -7.84 -2.26
C LYS A 45 6.19 -8.14 -1.03
N PHE A 46 5.21 -9.03 -1.16
CA PHE A 46 4.34 -9.37 -0.04
C PHE A 46 3.69 -10.77 -0.17
N ALA A 47 3.32 -11.37 0.96
CA ALA A 47 2.67 -12.68 1.02
C ALA A 47 1.91 -12.91 2.35
N HIS A 48 0.99 -13.87 2.38
CA HIS A 48 0.22 -14.21 3.59
C HIS A 48 1.05 -14.91 4.69
N THR A 49 2.15 -15.56 4.34
CA THR A 49 3.00 -16.28 5.30
C THR A 49 4.48 -15.94 5.07
N LEU A 50 5.31 -16.06 6.12
CA LEU A 50 6.76 -15.87 6.01
C LEU A 50 7.42 -16.94 5.13
N GLU A 51 6.85 -18.14 5.08
CA GLU A 51 7.32 -19.24 4.21
C GLU A 51 7.13 -18.86 2.74
N ASP A 52 5.92 -18.43 2.38
CA ASP A 52 5.57 -17.95 1.05
C ASP A 52 6.40 -16.71 0.66
N PHE A 53 6.54 -15.76 1.58
CA PHE A 53 7.39 -14.58 1.41
C PHE A 53 8.84 -14.96 1.08
N SER A 54 9.38 -16.00 1.73
CA SER A 54 10.76 -16.43 1.54
C SER A 54 10.94 -17.41 0.36
N SER A 55 9.86 -17.75 -0.35
CA SER A 55 9.88 -18.67 -1.48
C SER A 55 10.32 -18.00 -2.79
N ASP A 56 10.63 -18.83 -3.79
CA ASP A 56 11.02 -18.41 -5.14
C ASP A 56 9.82 -18.12 -6.08
N GLY A 57 8.59 -18.05 -5.56
CA GLY A 57 7.45 -17.74 -6.44
C GLY A 57 6.04 -17.76 -5.84
N ASN A 58 5.85 -18.13 -4.58
CA ASN A 58 4.55 -18.07 -3.90
C ASN A 58 4.36 -16.73 -3.21
N TYR A 59 4.66 -15.63 -3.89
CA TYR A 59 4.49 -14.28 -3.35
C TYR A 59 3.93 -13.36 -4.42
N TYR A 60 3.47 -12.20 -3.99
CA TYR A 60 3.06 -11.11 -4.88
C TYR A 60 4.13 -10.03 -4.90
N GLU A 61 4.19 -9.33 -6.02
CA GLU A 61 5.08 -8.19 -6.20
C GLU A 61 4.36 -7.14 -7.04
N TYR A 62 4.38 -5.90 -6.57
CA TYR A 62 3.92 -4.75 -7.34
C TYR A 62 5.06 -3.74 -7.52
N GLU A 63 5.04 -3.02 -8.64
CA GLU A 63 5.97 -1.90 -8.85
C GLU A 63 5.47 -0.68 -8.07
N ILE A 64 6.39 0.02 -7.41
CA ILE A 64 6.13 1.32 -6.78
C ILE A 64 5.93 2.35 -7.89
N TYR A 65 4.72 2.86 -8.00
CA TYR A 65 4.33 3.75 -9.07
C TYR A 65 4.79 5.18 -8.81
N THR A 66 5.96 5.52 -9.36
CA THR A 66 6.55 6.85 -9.21
C THR A 66 5.94 7.85 -10.21
N GLN A 67 5.34 8.93 -9.70
CA GLN A 67 4.71 9.97 -10.50
C GLN A 67 5.06 11.38 -10.01
N ARG A 68 5.05 12.35 -10.95
CA ARG A 68 5.49 13.73 -10.71
C ARG A 68 4.60 14.57 -9.78
N PHE A 69 3.37 14.13 -9.52
CA PHE A 69 2.38 14.90 -8.75
C PHE A 69 2.35 14.52 -7.26
N TYR A 70 3.03 13.44 -6.88
CA TYR A 70 3.22 13.08 -5.48
C TYR A 70 4.70 13.22 -5.12
N ASP A 71 5.00 13.94 -4.03
CA ASP A 71 6.37 14.19 -3.56
C ASP A 71 7.09 12.93 -3.07
N ARG A 72 6.32 11.89 -2.73
CA ARG A 72 6.78 10.56 -2.35
C ARG A 72 5.74 9.52 -2.73
N TRP A 73 6.15 8.25 -2.77
CA TRP A 73 5.29 7.13 -3.19
C TRP A 73 5.15 6.06 -2.11
N VAL A 74 5.97 6.16 -1.06
CA VAL A 74 5.88 5.36 0.17
C VAL A 74 5.61 6.33 1.32
N TYR A 75 4.46 6.16 1.98
CA TYR A 75 3.97 6.99 3.07
C TYR A 75 3.96 6.13 4.35
N ARG A 76 4.98 6.31 5.18
CA ARG A 76 5.14 5.56 6.44
C ARG A 76 4.49 6.33 7.59
N GLY A 77 3.37 5.83 8.08
CA GLY A 77 2.73 6.27 9.32
C GLY A 77 3.26 5.52 10.54
N ALA A 78 2.64 5.74 11.71
CA ALA A 78 3.07 5.08 12.94
C ALA A 78 2.85 3.57 12.92
N GLU A 79 1.67 3.13 12.47
CA GLU A 79 1.28 1.71 12.46
C GLU A 79 1.09 1.14 11.05
N LEU A 80 0.83 1.99 10.06
CA LEU A 80 0.55 1.58 8.69
C LEU A 80 1.54 2.24 7.74
N THR A 81 1.82 1.56 6.64
CA THR A 81 2.51 2.13 5.48
C THR A 81 1.59 2.04 4.27
N MET A 82 1.45 3.15 3.54
CA MET A 82 0.73 3.19 2.28
C MET A 82 1.71 3.36 1.13
N ILE A 83 1.60 2.52 0.10
CA ILE A 83 2.46 2.54 -1.09
C ILE A 83 1.59 2.73 -2.32
N ILE A 84 1.97 3.66 -3.18
CA ILE A 84 1.33 3.82 -4.49
C ILE A 84 1.92 2.77 -5.42
N VAL A 85 1.09 1.86 -5.92
CA VAL A 85 1.54 0.69 -6.68
C VAL A 85 0.92 0.61 -8.07
N ASP A 86 1.65 0.05 -9.03
CA ASP A 86 1.18 -0.42 -10.32
C ASP A 86 1.26 -1.95 -10.35
N THR A 87 0.13 -2.61 -10.59
CA THR A 87 0.08 -4.08 -10.62
C THR A 87 0.46 -4.65 -11.99
N HIS A 88 0.63 -3.80 -13.01
CA HIS A 88 0.83 -4.17 -14.41
C HIS A 88 -0.27 -5.10 -14.97
N THR A 89 -1.40 -5.16 -14.28
CA THR A 89 -2.55 -5.99 -14.64
C THR A 89 -3.73 -5.08 -14.93
N ASP A 90 -4.18 -5.06 -16.18
CA ASP A 90 -5.33 -4.29 -16.66
C ASP A 90 -5.25 -2.77 -16.37
N GLY A 91 -4.03 -2.25 -16.20
CA GLY A 91 -3.78 -0.83 -15.90
C GLY A 91 -4.09 -0.41 -14.46
N ASN A 92 -4.34 -1.39 -13.57
CA ASN A 92 -4.71 -1.14 -12.18
C ASN A 92 -3.59 -0.51 -11.36
N LYS A 93 -3.97 0.52 -10.61
CA LYS A 93 -3.11 1.24 -9.66
C LYS A 93 -3.86 1.41 -8.35
N PHE A 94 -3.15 1.22 -7.26
CA PHE A 94 -3.75 1.21 -5.93
C PHE A 94 -2.93 2.01 -4.93
N PHE A 95 -3.60 2.40 -3.86
CA PHE A 95 -2.98 2.74 -2.59
C PHE A 95 -2.95 1.46 -1.75
N ALA A 96 -1.88 0.70 -1.86
CA ALA A 96 -1.68 -0.54 -1.11
C ALA A 96 -1.30 -0.19 0.34
N VAL A 97 -2.08 -0.65 1.31
CA VAL A 97 -1.87 -0.36 2.74
C VAL A 97 -1.41 -1.62 3.46
N PHE A 98 -0.28 -1.52 4.15
CA PHE A 98 0.33 -2.61 4.91
C PHE A 98 0.46 -2.25 6.38
N SER A 99 0.46 -3.27 7.25
CA SER A 99 0.79 -3.09 8.67
C SER A 99 2.31 -3.05 8.86
N ASN A 100 2.81 -2.05 9.58
CA ASN A 100 4.23 -1.96 9.93
C ASN A 100 4.68 -3.13 10.84
N SER A 101 3.74 -3.79 11.55
CA SER A 101 4.07 -4.95 12.39
C SER A 101 4.44 -6.20 11.60
N LEU A 102 4.14 -6.24 10.29
CA LEU A 102 4.42 -7.35 9.39
C LEU A 102 5.51 -6.99 8.35
N GLU A 103 6.16 -5.84 8.50
CA GLU A 103 7.32 -5.50 7.66
C GLU A 103 8.50 -6.43 8.00
N VAL A 104 9.03 -7.11 6.98
CA VAL A 104 10.14 -8.05 7.15
C VAL A 104 11.44 -7.26 7.22
N GLN A 105 12.09 -7.29 8.39
CA GLN A 105 13.40 -6.68 8.63
C GLN A 105 14.54 -7.67 8.29
N GLU A 106 15.71 -7.15 7.95
CA GLU A 106 16.93 -7.94 7.74
C GLU A 106 17.55 -8.45 9.05
#